data_AF-A0A1F2Y246-F1
#
_entry.id   AF-A0A1F2Y246-F1
#
_cell.length_a   1.000
_cell.length_b   1.000
_cell.length_c   1.000
_cell.angle_alpha   90.00
_cell.angle_beta   90.00
_cell.angle_gamma   90.00
#
_symmetry.space_group_name_H-M   'P 1'
#
loop_
_entity.id
_entity.type
_entity.pdbx_description
1 polymer ?
#
loop_
_entity_poly.entity_id
_entity_poly.type
_entity_poly.pdbx_seq_one_letter_code
_entity_poly.pdbx_strand_id
1 'polypeptide(L)'
;MLPLSAVGVDVEAVLAGAADMEAGLMTPELDANPAYKYAAIRNAFYRKGKTTEVLATYEPSLQSFAEWWKQLFGESEGKDNKGIYPASVSYTTDLHSLGQYIQEGYRNLFETVIRIEQPTSEVILPSDATVDDGLEYLAGQPLSFINDQARLATQLAHTDGNVPNLLLSVKDQSEHSLGQLIYFFELACAASGLLLGVNPFDQPGVEAYKGNMFALLGKPGYEAQQERILSRLNL
;
A
#
# COMPACT_ATOMS: atom_id res chain seq x y z
N MET A 1 -12.39 -11.05 -10.46
CA MET A 1 -12.61 -12.50 -10.67
C MET A 1 -12.38 -12.94 -12.12
N LEU A 2 -13.17 -12.51 -13.11
CA LEU A 2 -13.03 -12.98 -14.50
C LEU A 2 -11.61 -12.83 -15.11
N PRO A 3 -10.93 -11.66 -15.05
CA PRO A 3 -9.58 -11.53 -15.61
C PRO A 3 -8.54 -12.43 -14.92
N LEU A 4 -8.66 -12.64 -13.61
CA LEU A 4 -7.78 -13.51 -12.83
C LEU A 4 -7.92 -14.97 -13.29
N SER A 5 -9.17 -15.45 -13.38
CA SER A 5 -9.45 -16.80 -13.88
C SER A 5 -8.93 -17.02 -15.30
N ALA A 6 -9.04 -16.01 -16.17
CA ALA A 6 -8.57 -16.10 -17.55
C ALA A 6 -7.04 -16.26 -17.69
N VAL A 7 -6.26 -15.81 -16.69
CA VAL A 7 -4.80 -15.98 -16.66
C VAL A 7 -4.35 -17.17 -15.80
N GLY A 8 -5.29 -18.02 -15.38
CA GLY A 8 -5.00 -19.27 -14.67
C GLY A 8 -4.88 -19.15 -13.15
N VAL A 9 -5.27 -18.02 -12.56
CA VAL A 9 -5.32 -17.85 -11.10
C VAL A 9 -6.47 -18.69 -10.53
N ASP A 10 -6.20 -19.42 -9.45
CA ASP A 10 -7.23 -20.12 -8.68
C ASP A 10 -8.11 -19.13 -7.91
N VAL A 11 -9.19 -18.71 -8.56
CA VAL A 11 -10.16 -17.77 -8.01
C VAL A 11 -10.95 -18.32 -6.82
N GLU A 12 -11.09 -19.64 -6.71
CA GLU A 12 -11.77 -20.25 -5.57
C GLU A 12 -10.89 -20.14 -4.32
N ALA A 13 -9.57 -20.35 -4.48
CA ALA A 13 -8.60 -20.13 -3.40
C ALA A 13 -8.55 -18.66 -2.94
N VAL A 14 -8.64 -17.69 -3.86
CA VAL A 14 -8.77 -16.26 -3.50
C VAL A 14 -10.00 -16.00 -2.64
N LEU A 15 -11.17 -16.50 -3.06
CA LEU A 15 -12.41 -16.30 -2.31
C LEU A 15 -12.39 -17.01 -0.95
N ALA A 16 -11.82 -18.22 -0.89
CA ALA A 16 -11.65 -18.95 0.35
C ALA A 16 -10.74 -18.18 1.33
N GLY A 17 -9.64 -17.61 0.85
CA GLY A 17 -8.76 -16.76 1.65
C GLY A 17 -9.46 -15.53 2.22
N ALA A 18 -10.26 -14.85 1.40
CA ALA A 18 -11.05 -13.71 1.85
C ALA A 18 -12.08 -14.11 2.92
N ALA A 19 -12.79 -15.22 2.73
CA ALA A 19 -13.78 -15.74 3.70
C ALA A 19 -13.13 -16.17 5.03
N ASP A 20 -11.94 -16.78 4.98
CA ASP A 20 -11.20 -17.14 6.18
C ASP A 20 -10.74 -15.91 6.97
N MET A 21 -10.26 -14.87 6.26
CA MET A 21 -9.92 -13.60 6.89
C MET A 21 -11.15 -12.92 7.48
N GLU A 22 -12.28 -12.89 6.77
CA GLU A 22 -13.55 -12.39 7.30
C GLU A 22 -13.90 -13.08 8.62
N ALA A 23 -13.96 -14.40 8.63
CA ALA A 23 -14.29 -15.18 9.83
C ALA A 23 -13.34 -14.87 10.99
N GLY A 24 -12.04 -14.69 10.72
CA GLY A 24 -11.03 -14.32 11.72
C GLY A 24 -11.18 -12.88 12.25
N LEU A 25 -11.82 -11.98 11.50
CA LEU A 25 -12.03 -10.57 11.85
C LEU A 25 -13.45 -10.28 12.35
N MET A 26 -14.31 -11.29 12.49
CA MET A 26 -15.67 -11.17 13.04
C MET A 26 -15.67 -11.01 14.57
N THR A 27 -14.98 -9.98 15.06
CA THR A 27 -14.91 -9.61 16.47
C THR A 27 -14.89 -8.09 16.63
N PRO A 28 -15.66 -7.53 17.58
CA PRO A 28 -15.65 -6.10 17.88
C PRO A 28 -14.42 -5.69 18.72
N GLU A 29 -13.73 -6.65 19.31
CA GLU A 29 -12.60 -6.39 20.20
C GLU A 29 -11.38 -5.92 19.42
N LEU A 30 -10.95 -4.67 19.66
CA LEU A 30 -9.80 -4.07 18.98
C LEU A 30 -8.56 -4.95 19.10
N ASP A 31 -8.32 -5.54 20.27
CA ASP A 31 -7.13 -6.36 20.51
C ASP A 31 -7.13 -7.71 19.78
N ALA A 32 -8.30 -8.18 19.35
CA ALA A 32 -8.44 -9.43 18.59
C ALA A 32 -8.59 -9.17 17.07
N ASN A 33 -8.78 -7.93 16.64
CA ASN A 33 -9.04 -7.58 15.24
C ASN A 33 -7.85 -6.79 14.63
N PRO A 34 -6.90 -7.44 13.94
CA PRO A 34 -5.75 -6.75 13.37
C PRO A 34 -6.12 -5.68 12.32
N ALA A 35 -7.24 -5.82 11.60
CA ALA A 35 -7.70 -4.79 10.66
C ALA A 35 -8.14 -3.52 11.42
N TYR A 36 -8.86 -3.67 12.54
CA TYR A 36 -9.21 -2.54 13.40
C TYR A 36 -8.00 -1.93 14.10
N LYS A 37 -7.02 -2.75 14.51
CA LYS A 37 -5.73 -2.23 15.04
C LYS A 37 -5.03 -1.36 14.01
N TYR A 38 -4.89 -1.85 12.78
CA TYR A 38 -4.27 -1.10 11.70
C TYR A 38 -5.01 0.23 11.48
N ALA A 39 -6.34 0.20 11.31
CA ALA A 39 -7.17 1.39 11.17
C ALA A 39 -7.00 2.41 12.33
N ALA A 40 -7.01 1.92 13.57
CA ALA A 40 -6.87 2.75 14.76
C ALA A 40 -5.47 3.39 14.87
N ILE A 41 -4.41 2.64 14.58
CA ILE A 41 -3.03 3.13 14.64
C ILE A 41 -2.79 4.19 13.56
N ARG A 42 -3.24 3.96 12.32
CA ARG A 42 -3.16 4.95 11.24
C ARG A 42 -3.84 6.26 11.61
N ASN A 43 -5.06 6.18 12.16
CA ASN A 43 -5.78 7.35 12.63
C ASN A 43 -5.08 8.06 13.81
N ALA A 44 -4.45 7.30 14.71
CA ALA A 44 -3.65 7.86 15.80
C ALA A 44 -2.40 8.58 15.27
N PHE A 45 -1.73 8.04 14.26
CA PHE A 45 -0.61 8.69 13.58
C PHE A 45 -1.05 9.96 12.84
N TYR A 46 -2.16 9.92 12.11
CA TYR A 46 -2.72 11.09 11.44
C TYR A 46 -3.01 12.23 12.42
N ARG A 47 -3.63 11.94 13.56
CA ARG A 47 -3.87 12.92 14.64
C ARG A 47 -2.59 13.47 15.27
N LYS A 48 -1.46 12.77 15.12
CA LYS A 48 -0.12 13.21 15.53
C LYS A 48 0.67 13.90 14.40
N GLY A 49 0.01 14.26 13.29
CA GLY A 49 0.62 14.98 12.17
C GLY A 49 1.35 14.10 11.17
N LYS A 50 1.18 12.78 11.23
CA LYS A 50 1.67 11.86 10.19
C LYS A 50 0.65 11.79 9.05
N THR A 51 0.76 12.71 8.11
CA THR A 51 -0.21 12.91 7.02
C THR A 51 0.06 12.05 5.79
N THR A 52 1.18 11.32 5.75
CA THR A 52 1.55 10.44 4.64
C THR A 52 1.82 9.04 5.16
N GLU A 53 1.20 8.05 4.55
CA GLU A 53 1.55 6.64 4.78
C GLU A 53 2.25 6.10 3.56
N VAL A 54 3.37 5.42 3.79
CA VAL A 54 4.13 4.74 2.75
C VAL A 54 3.93 3.23 2.90
N LEU A 55 3.19 2.62 1.99
CA LEU A 55 3.13 1.16 1.89
C LEU A 55 4.43 0.66 1.22
N ALA A 56 5.26 -0.05 1.97
CA ALA A 56 6.55 -0.56 1.50
C ALA A 56 6.48 -2.07 1.26
N THR A 57 6.92 -2.51 0.08
CA THR A 57 7.02 -3.94 -0.29
C THR A 57 8.46 -4.29 -0.57
N TYR A 58 8.88 -5.52 -0.25
CA TYR A 58 10.22 -6.03 -0.59
C TYR A 58 10.23 -6.98 -1.80
N GLU A 59 9.06 -7.17 -2.41
CA GLU A 59 8.83 -8.04 -3.56
C GLU A 59 8.34 -7.20 -4.75
N PRO A 60 9.04 -7.18 -5.89
CA PRO A 60 8.63 -6.40 -7.06
C PRO A 60 7.24 -6.78 -7.60
N SER A 61 6.83 -8.04 -7.43
CA SER A 61 5.50 -8.55 -7.83
C SER A 61 4.34 -7.83 -7.14
N LEU A 62 4.58 -7.22 -5.96
CA LEU A 62 3.56 -6.50 -5.19
C LEU A 62 3.36 -5.05 -5.62
N GLN A 63 4.07 -4.56 -6.64
CA GLN A 63 3.94 -3.17 -7.09
C GLN A 63 2.49 -2.80 -7.47
N SER A 64 1.83 -3.61 -8.30
CA SER A 64 0.42 -3.38 -8.68
C SER A 64 -0.54 -3.52 -7.49
N PHE A 65 -0.20 -4.35 -6.51
CA PHE A 65 -0.97 -4.44 -5.26
C PHE A 65 -0.89 -3.15 -4.46
N ALA A 66 0.28 -2.51 -4.41
CA ALA A 66 0.43 -1.21 -3.78
C ALA A 66 -0.36 -0.09 -4.49
N GLU A 67 -0.47 -0.14 -5.83
CA GLU A 67 -1.35 0.76 -6.58
C GLU A 67 -2.83 0.56 -6.23
N TRP A 68 -3.28 -0.69 -6.12
CA TRP A 68 -4.63 -1.03 -5.65
C TRP A 68 -4.88 -0.48 -4.24
N TRP A 69 -3.93 -0.66 -3.32
CA TRP A 69 -4.03 -0.15 -1.96
C TRP A 69 -4.12 1.38 -1.92
N LYS A 70 -3.35 2.10 -2.76
CA LYS A 70 -3.41 3.56 -2.86
C LYS A 70 -4.79 4.03 -3.31
N GLN A 71 -5.39 3.36 -4.29
CA GLN A 71 -6.75 3.67 -4.70
C GLN A 71 -7.74 3.44 -3.56
N LEU A 72 -7.67 2.28 -2.90
CA LEU A 72 -8.56 1.90 -1.81
C LEU A 72 -8.59 2.98 -0.71
N PHE A 73 -7.44 3.34 -0.15
CA PHE A 73 -7.40 4.34 0.93
C PHE A 73 -7.60 5.78 0.41
N GLY A 74 -7.03 6.10 -0.75
CA GLY A 74 -7.11 7.45 -1.32
C GLY A 74 -8.52 7.88 -1.67
N GLU A 75 -9.28 7.04 -2.38
CA GLU A 75 -10.66 7.35 -2.75
C GLU A 75 -11.62 7.25 -1.56
N SER A 76 -11.38 6.35 -0.60
CA SER A 76 -12.23 6.21 0.58
C SER A 76 -12.03 7.35 1.59
N GLU A 77 -10.79 7.80 1.83
CA GLU A 77 -10.45 8.72 2.92
C GLU A 77 -10.21 10.17 2.49
N GLY A 78 -9.87 10.42 1.22
CA GLY A 78 -9.53 11.74 0.67
C GLY A 78 -10.73 12.68 0.49
N LYS A 79 -11.40 13.03 1.60
CA LYS A 79 -12.70 13.74 1.63
C LYS A 79 -12.71 14.84 2.66
N ASP A 80 -13.54 15.86 2.44
CA ASP A 80 -13.76 16.97 3.37
C ASP A 80 -12.47 17.68 3.83
N ASN A 81 -11.46 17.73 2.95
CA ASN A 81 -10.10 18.23 3.23
C ASN A 81 -9.37 17.46 4.35
N LYS A 82 -9.67 16.17 4.48
CA LYS A 82 -9.01 15.21 5.37
C LYS A 82 -8.42 14.06 4.56
N GLY A 83 -7.69 13.19 5.25
CA GLY A 83 -7.18 11.94 4.71
C GLY A 83 -5.68 11.82 4.90
N ILE A 84 -5.23 10.57 5.04
CA ILE A 84 -3.81 10.24 4.95
C ILE A 84 -3.49 10.14 3.46
N TYR A 85 -2.45 10.82 2.99
CA TYR A 85 -1.99 10.68 1.62
C TYR A 85 -1.33 9.31 1.44
N PRO A 86 -1.87 8.43 0.57
CA PRO A 86 -1.32 7.11 0.36
C PRO A 86 -0.19 7.16 -0.66
N ALA A 87 1.01 6.78 -0.23
CA ALA A 87 2.20 6.61 -1.05
C ALA A 87 2.68 5.15 -0.98
N SER A 88 3.56 4.76 -1.90
CA SER A 88 4.11 3.40 -1.92
C SER A 88 5.54 3.39 -2.43
N VAL A 89 6.32 2.41 -1.98
CA VAL A 89 7.71 2.18 -2.39
C VAL A 89 7.98 0.69 -2.57
N SER A 90 8.86 0.36 -3.52
CA SER A 90 9.35 -1.00 -3.76
C SER A 90 10.80 -1.10 -3.31
N TYR A 91 11.02 -1.72 -2.15
CA TYR A 91 12.33 -1.95 -1.58
C TYR A 91 12.95 -3.27 -2.06
N THR A 92 14.28 -3.37 -2.11
CA THR A 92 15.28 -2.34 -1.75
C THR A 92 15.49 -1.26 -2.81
N THR A 93 14.93 -1.41 -4.02
CA THR A 93 15.11 -0.48 -5.16
C THR A 93 14.91 0.99 -4.78
N ASP A 94 13.80 1.32 -4.13
CA ASP A 94 13.47 2.70 -3.78
C ASP A 94 14.21 3.25 -2.55
N LEU A 95 15.00 2.43 -1.85
CA LEU A 95 15.99 2.96 -0.91
C LEU A 95 17.02 3.82 -1.65
N HIS A 96 17.26 3.54 -2.93
CA HIS A 96 18.19 4.25 -3.80
C HIS A 96 17.55 5.41 -4.58
N SER A 97 16.28 5.75 -4.28
CA SER A 97 15.59 6.91 -4.86
C SER A 97 14.96 7.78 -3.78
N LEU A 98 14.17 7.17 -2.89
CA LEU A 98 13.38 7.82 -1.84
C LEU A 98 13.92 7.56 -0.43
N GLY A 99 14.85 6.61 -0.26
CA GLY A 99 15.43 6.26 1.04
C GLY A 99 15.98 7.46 1.80
N GLN A 100 16.70 8.36 1.12
CA GLN A 100 17.21 9.61 1.72
C GLN A 100 16.07 10.51 2.27
N TYR A 101 14.97 10.65 1.55
CA TYR A 101 13.83 11.45 2.00
C TYR A 101 13.11 10.77 3.16
N ILE A 102 12.93 9.46 3.12
CA ILE A 102 12.29 8.72 4.19
C ILE A 102 13.15 8.76 5.46
N GLN A 103 14.49 8.69 5.35
CA GLN A 103 15.39 8.78 6.49
C GLN A 103 15.48 10.20 7.09
N GLU A 104 15.60 11.26 6.28
CA GLU A 104 15.97 12.61 6.79
C GLU A 104 15.07 13.77 6.28
N GLY A 105 14.11 13.49 5.41
CA GLY A 105 13.13 14.48 4.92
C GLY A 105 12.09 14.91 5.95
N TYR A 106 10.96 15.44 5.52
CA TYR A 106 9.93 15.93 6.44
C TYR A 106 9.31 14.78 7.26
N ARG A 107 9.16 14.96 8.58
CA ARG A 107 8.75 13.89 9.53
C ARG A 107 7.23 13.70 9.62
N ASN A 108 6.51 13.91 8.53
CA ASN A 108 5.06 13.73 8.43
C ASN A 108 4.65 12.34 7.90
N LEU A 109 5.61 11.41 7.82
CA LEU A 109 5.40 10.07 7.26
C LEU A 109 5.50 8.97 8.33
N PHE A 110 4.80 7.87 8.04
CA PHE A 110 4.94 6.56 8.67
C PHE A 110 4.90 5.47 7.58
N GLU A 111 5.44 4.31 7.87
CA GLU A 111 5.51 3.19 6.95
C GLU A 111 4.64 2.02 7.40
N THR A 112 4.07 1.33 6.43
CA THR A 112 3.46 0.01 6.60
C THR A 112 4.19 -0.94 5.67
N VAL A 113 4.93 -1.88 6.24
CA VAL A 113 5.75 -2.85 5.50
C VAL A 113 4.98 -4.15 5.35
N ILE A 114 4.84 -4.63 4.11
CA ILE A 114 4.36 -5.99 3.82
C ILE A 114 5.57 -6.92 3.75
N ARG A 115 5.62 -7.91 4.64
CA ARG A 115 6.63 -8.97 4.65
C ARG A 115 6.00 -10.28 4.19
N ILE A 116 6.53 -10.85 3.11
CA ILE A 116 6.23 -12.23 2.70
C ILE A 116 7.16 -13.16 3.48
N GLU A 117 6.61 -14.10 4.25
CA GLU A 117 7.41 -15.00 5.09
C GLU A 117 8.05 -16.13 4.29
N GLN A 118 7.35 -16.64 3.28
CA GLN A 118 7.79 -17.75 2.44
C GLN A 118 7.96 -17.28 0.98
N PRO A 119 9.20 -17.20 0.47
CA PRO A 119 9.44 -16.81 -0.91
C PRO A 119 8.96 -17.90 -1.88
N THR A 120 8.58 -17.49 -3.10
CA THR A 120 8.12 -18.43 -4.15
C THR A 120 9.25 -19.32 -4.67
N SER A 121 10.49 -18.81 -4.63
CA SER A 121 11.70 -19.55 -4.99
C SER A 121 12.87 -19.08 -4.14
N GLU A 122 13.87 -19.94 -4.00
CA GLU A 122 15.06 -19.64 -3.22
C GLU A 122 16.31 -19.66 -4.10
N VAL A 123 17.13 -18.63 -3.95
CA VAL A 123 18.43 -18.50 -4.60
C VAL A 123 19.48 -18.46 -3.50
N ILE A 124 20.40 -19.42 -3.50
CA ILE A 124 21.54 -19.43 -2.59
C ILE A 124 22.68 -18.64 -3.23
N LEU A 125 23.26 -17.70 -2.49
CA LEU A 125 24.39 -16.94 -2.99
C LEU A 125 25.61 -17.86 -3.14
N PRO A 126 26.17 -18.03 -4.36
CA PRO A 126 27.33 -18.88 -4.55
C PRO A 126 28.57 -18.28 -3.88
N SER A 127 29.50 -19.13 -3.48
CA SER A 127 30.87 -18.72 -3.15
C SER A 127 31.67 -18.64 -4.44
N ASP A 128 32.44 -17.56 -4.61
CA ASP A 128 33.41 -17.42 -5.69
C ASP A 128 34.62 -16.62 -5.22
N ALA A 129 35.59 -17.33 -4.63
CA ALA A 129 36.85 -16.75 -4.16
C ALA A 129 37.71 -16.11 -5.27
N THR A 130 37.33 -16.21 -6.55
CA THR A 130 38.02 -15.53 -7.66
C THR A 130 37.52 -14.11 -7.89
N VAL A 131 36.38 -13.74 -7.29
CA VAL A 131 35.77 -12.41 -7.37
C VAL A 131 36.00 -11.65 -6.05
N ASP A 132 36.72 -10.53 -6.11
CA ASP A 132 36.94 -9.64 -4.96
C ASP A 132 35.91 -8.50 -4.96
N ASP A 133 34.67 -8.82 -4.63
CA ASP A 133 33.57 -7.86 -4.45
C ASP A 133 33.23 -7.58 -2.97
N GLY A 134 33.93 -8.25 -2.05
CA GLY A 134 33.71 -8.17 -0.61
C GLY A 134 32.44 -8.87 -0.11
N LEU A 135 31.76 -9.68 -0.93
CA LEU A 135 30.49 -10.34 -0.60
C LEU A 135 30.62 -11.80 -0.15
N GLU A 136 31.84 -12.35 -0.07
CA GLU A 136 32.08 -13.75 0.32
C GLU A 136 31.48 -14.11 1.69
N TYR A 137 31.33 -13.14 2.60
CA TYR A 137 30.67 -13.35 3.90
C TYR A 137 29.18 -13.69 3.81
N LEU A 138 28.55 -13.42 2.65
CA LEU A 138 27.17 -13.78 2.34
C LEU A 138 27.06 -15.13 1.62
N ALA A 139 28.17 -15.74 1.22
CA ALA A 139 28.15 -17.00 0.49
C ALA A 139 27.43 -18.10 1.30
N GLY A 140 26.60 -18.89 0.61
CA GLY A 140 25.77 -19.92 1.21
C GLY A 140 24.50 -19.40 1.89
N GLN A 141 24.31 -18.07 2.01
CA GLN A 141 23.06 -17.50 2.51
C GLN A 141 22.00 -17.49 1.40
N PRO A 142 20.73 -17.75 1.73
CA PRO A 142 19.64 -17.54 0.78
C PRO A 142 19.39 -16.04 0.59
N LEU A 143 19.06 -15.64 -0.63
CA LEU A 143 18.76 -14.25 -0.97
C LEU A 143 17.55 -13.71 -0.18
N SER A 144 16.59 -14.59 0.15
CA SER A 144 15.46 -14.30 1.04
C SER A 144 15.91 -13.84 2.43
N PHE A 145 16.93 -14.49 3.01
CA PHE A 145 17.52 -14.07 4.28
C PHE A 145 18.19 -12.70 4.17
N ILE A 146 18.98 -12.47 3.12
CA ILE A 146 19.65 -11.19 2.88
C ILE A 146 18.61 -10.07 2.74
N ASN A 147 17.53 -10.32 2.00
CA ASN A 147 16.43 -9.37 1.84
C ASN A 147 15.71 -9.07 3.17
N ASP A 148 15.48 -10.09 4.01
CA ASP A 148 14.88 -9.89 5.34
C ASP A 148 15.81 -9.13 6.30
N GLN A 149 17.13 -9.33 6.20
CA GLN A 149 18.11 -8.51 6.93
C GLN A 149 18.08 -7.04 6.46
N ALA A 150 18.00 -6.80 5.15
CA ALA A 150 17.84 -5.46 4.62
C ALA A 150 16.56 -4.80 5.14
N ARG A 151 15.43 -5.52 5.15
CA ARG A 151 14.17 -5.06 5.75
C ARG A 151 14.34 -4.67 7.23
N LEU A 152 14.88 -5.57 8.05
CA LEU A 152 15.07 -5.30 9.47
C LEU A 152 15.95 -4.07 9.70
N ALA A 153 17.08 -3.97 9.00
CA ALA A 153 18.00 -2.85 9.10
C ALA A 153 17.33 -1.53 8.70
N THR A 154 16.59 -1.51 7.58
CA THR A 154 15.82 -0.35 7.13
C THR A 154 14.79 0.07 8.18
N GLN A 155 13.98 -0.86 8.69
CA GLN A 155 12.93 -0.52 9.66
C GLN A 155 13.50 0.04 10.96
N LEU A 156 14.63 -0.50 11.44
CA LEU A 156 15.34 0.05 12.60
C LEU A 156 15.82 1.48 12.31
N ALA A 157 16.52 1.69 11.19
CA ALA A 157 17.05 2.99 10.81
C ALA A 157 15.95 4.04 10.63
N HIS A 158 14.83 3.67 10.00
CA HIS A 158 13.68 4.54 9.81
C HIS A 158 12.98 4.85 11.14
N THR A 159 12.82 3.86 12.01
CA THR A 159 12.26 4.07 13.37
C THR A 159 13.11 5.05 14.17
N ASP A 160 14.43 4.89 14.16
CA ASP A 160 15.39 5.81 14.79
C ASP A 160 15.33 7.22 14.15
N GLY A 161 15.05 7.27 12.85
CA GLY A 161 14.74 8.50 12.08
C GLY A 161 13.35 9.11 12.35
N ASN A 162 12.61 8.62 13.36
CA ASN A 162 11.26 9.06 13.72
C ASN A 162 10.21 8.84 12.62
N VAL A 163 10.35 7.74 11.89
CA VAL A 163 9.36 7.17 10.96
C VAL A 163 8.74 5.94 11.62
N PRO A 164 7.53 6.06 12.21
CA PRO A 164 6.86 4.90 12.77
C PRO A 164 6.66 3.82 11.72
N ASN A 165 6.87 2.57 12.11
CA ASN A 165 6.82 1.42 11.21
C ASN A 165 5.77 0.41 11.70
N LEU A 166 4.84 0.04 10.81
CA LEU A 166 3.90 -1.07 10.99
C LEU A 166 4.38 -2.24 10.15
N LEU A 167 4.26 -3.46 10.67
CA LEU A 167 4.62 -4.68 9.95
C LEU A 167 3.38 -5.54 9.77
N LEU A 168 3.06 -5.84 8.51
CA LEU A 168 2.06 -6.82 8.13
C LEU A 168 2.78 -8.04 7.56
N SER A 169 2.74 -9.15 8.29
CA SER A 169 3.32 -10.41 7.83
C SER A 169 2.26 -11.24 7.11
N VAL A 170 2.60 -11.67 5.90
CA VAL A 170 1.78 -12.50 5.03
C VAL A 170 2.56 -13.77 4.76
N LYS A 171 1.90 -14.91 4.94
CA LYS A 171 2.57 -16.22 4.92
C LYS A 171 3.33 -16.47 3.63
N ASP A 172 2.69 -16.28 2.49
CA ASP A 172 3.22 -16.58 1.15
C ASP A 172 2.52 -15.71 0.09
N GLN A 173 2.90 -15.88 -1.18
CA GLN A 173 2.26 -15.23 -2.33
C GLN A 173 1.20 -16.13 -2.99
N SER A 174 0.54 -17.01 -2.24
CA SER A 174 -0.55 -17.83 -2.78
C SER A 174 -1.83 -17.02 -3.01
N GLU A 175 -2.71 -17.55 -3.84
CA GLU A 175 -4.05 -17.02 -4.09
C GLU A 175 -4.87 -16.86 -2.80
N HIS A 176 -4.74 -17.81 -1.86
CA HIS A 176 -5.40 -17.75 -0.56
C HIS A 176 -4.87 -16.58 0.28
N SER A 177 -3.56 -16.43 0.40
CA SER A 177 -2.93 -15.29 1.08
C SER A 177 -3.29 -13.94 0.45
N LEU A 178 -3.42 -13.89 -0.89
CA LEU A 178 -3.89 -12.70 -1.60
C LEU A 178 -5.33 -12.36 -1.20
N GLY A 179 -6.24 -13.34 -1.17
CA GLY A 179 -7.62 -13.16 -0.72
C GLY A 179 -7.70 -12.63 0.72
N GLN A 180 -6.90 -13.20 1.62
CA GLN A 180 -6.78 -12.74 3.00
C GLN A 180 -6.35 -11.28 3.08
N LEU A 181 -5.31 -10.90 2.33
CA LEU A 181 -4.76 -9.55 2.35
C LEU A 181 -5.73 -8.52 1.79
N ILE A 182 -6.46 -8.86 0.71
CA ILE A 182 -7.50 -8.00 0.13
C ILE A 182 -8.59 -7.70 1.17
N TYR A 183 -9.19 -8.74 1.77
CA TYR A 183 -10.27 -8.54 2.74
C TYR A 183 -9.79 -7.78 3.98
N PHE A 184 -8.58 -8.07 4.47
CA PHE A 184 -7.97 -7.34 5.58
C PHE A 184 -7.95 -5.83 5.32
N PHE A 185 -7.47 -5.40 4.15
CA PHE A 185 -7.37 -3.99 3.82
C PHE A 185 -8.74 -3.35 3.54
N GLU A 186 -9.68 -4.06 2.92
CA GLU A 186 -11.05 -3.57 2.71
C GLU A 186 -11.74 -3.26 4.04
N LEU A 187 -11.70 -4.19 5.00
CA LEU A 187 -12.28 -3.99 6.33
C LEU A 187 -11.54 -2.88 7.11
N ALA A 188 -10.21 -2.85 7.04
CA ALA A 188 -9.43 -1.81 7.69
C ALA A 188 -9.73 -0.42 7.10
N CYS A 189 -9.87 -0.30 5.79
CA CYS A 189 -10.21 0.95 5.11
C CYS A 189 -11.60 1.45 5.54
N ALA A 190 -12.60 0.56 5.55
CA ALA A 190 -13.94 0.90 6.02
C ALA A 190 -13.91 1.42 7.48
N ALA A 191 -13.25 0.71 8.38
CA ALA A 191 -13.10 1.14 9.78
C ALA A 191 -12.33 2.48 9.89
N SER A 192 -11.27 2.63 9.11
CA SER A 192 -10.40 3.82 9.12
C SER A 192 -11.12 5.08 8.64
N GLY A 193 -11.92 4.99 7.56
CA GLY A 193 -12.74 6.10 7.07
C GLY A 193 -13.83 6.52 8.06
N LEU A 194 -14.46 5.57 8.75
CA LEU A 194 -15.42 5.86 9.82
C LEU A 194 -14.75 6.57 11.01
N LEU A 195 -13.55 6.13 11.42
CA LEU A 195 -12.76 6.79 12.48
C LEU A 195 -12.29 8.20 12.10
N LEU A 196 -12.09 8.46 10.81
CA LEU A 196 -11.77 9.79 10.26
C LEU A 196 -13.01 10.71 10.17
N GLY A 197 -14.21 10.12 10.29
CA GLY A 197 -15.48 10.82 10.19
C GLY A 197 -15.78 11.27 8.75
N VAL A 198 -15.50 10.39 7.78
CA VAL A 198 -15.88 10.56 6.37
C VAL A 198 -16.71 9.35 5.92
N ASN A 199 -17.44 9.47 4.82
CA ASN A 199 -18.10 8.33 4.18
C ASN A 199 -17.06 7.56 3.36
N PRO A 200 -16.68 6.30 3.64
CA PRO A 200 -15.65 5.60 2.88
C PRO A 200 -16.13 5.04 1.52
N PHE A 201 -17.42 5.12 1.21
CA PHE A 201 -18.05 4.38 0.10
C PHE A 201 -18.58 5.26 -1.06
N ASP A 202 -18.29 6.56 -1.05
CA ASP A 202 -18.58 7.48 -2.16
C ASP A 202 -17.30 8.07 -2.78
N GLN A 203 -17.42 8.86 -3.86
CA GLN A 203 -16.28 9.48 -4.54
C GLN A 203 -16.66 10.79 -5.27
N PRO A 204 -17.29 11.78 -4.61
CA PRO A 204 -17.88 12.93 -5.30
C PRO A 204 -16.87 13.81 -6.05
N GLY A 205 -15.61 13.87 -5.58
CA GLY A 205 -14.58 14.74 -6.17
C GLY A 205 -14.19 14.38 -7.61
N VAL A 206 -14.33 13.11 -8.01
CA VAL A 206 -13.93 12.65 -9.36
C VAL A 206 -14.83 13.23 -10.46
N GLU A 207 -16.05 13.64 -10.12
CA GLU A 207 -16.98 14.20 -11.11
C GLU A 207 -16.58 15.62 -11.57
N ALA A 208 -15.79 16.34 -10.77
CA ALA A 208 -15.37 17.70 -11.11
C ALA A 208 -14.50 17.74 -12.37
N TYR A 209 -13.48 16.88 -12.47
CA TYR A 209 -12.62 16.86 -13.66
C TYR A 209 -13.35 16.26 -14.87
N LYS A 210 -14.24 15.26 -14.66
CA LYS A 210 -15.08 14.70 -15.73
C LYS A 210 -15.99 15.77 -16.33
N GLY A 211 -16.61 16.60 -15.51
CA GLY A 211 -17.43 17.73 -15.97
C GLY A 211 -16.63 18.72 -16.81
N ASN A 212 -15.41 19.06 -16.37
CA ASN A 212 -14.53 19.94 -17.15
C ASN A 212 -14.10 19.30 -18.49
N MET A 213 -13.78 18.01 -18.48
CA MET A 213 -13.43 17.26 -19.69
C MET A 213 -14.61 17.19 -20.67
N PHE A 214 -15.81 16.86 -20.19
CA PHE A 214 -17.02 16.85 -21.01
C PHE A 214 -17.30 18.22 -21.64
N ALA A 215 -17.14 19.29 -20.86
CA ALA A 215 -17.28 20.65 -21.36
C ALA A 215 -16.24 20.97 -22.44
N LEU A 216 -14.95 20.67 -22.19
CA LEU A 216 -13.88 20.93 -23.15
C LEU A 216 -14.02 20.11 -24.45
N LEU A 217 -14.59 18.90 -24.37
CA LEU A 217 -14.89 18.06 -25.54
C LEU A 217 -16.18 18.47 -26.28
N GLY A 218 -16.90 19.49 -25.81
CA GLY A 218 -18.13 19.97 -26.44
C GLY A 218 -19.32 19.01 -26.29
N LYS A 219 -19.40 18.25 -25.18
CA LYS A 219 -20.55 17.39 -24.90
C LYS A 219 -21.82 18.25 -24.79
N PRO A 220 -22.90 17.93 -25.52
CA PRO A 220 -24.17 18.66 -25.41
C PRO A 220 -24.66 18.75 -23.96
N GLY A 221 -25.09 19.93 -23.53
CA GLY A 221 -25.52 20.24 -22.16
C GLY A 221 -24.43 20.80 -21.24
N TYR A 222 -23.19 20.98 -21.73
CA TYR A 222 -22.07 21.54 -20.98
C TYR A 222 -21.58 22.90 -21.53
N GLU A 223 -22.37 23.56 -22.40
CA GLU A 223 -21.98 24.76 -23.15
C GLU A 223 -21.56 25.91 -22.22
N ALA A 224 -22.37 26.20 -21.19
CA ALA A 224 -22.06 27.25 -20.21
C ALA A 224 -20.82 26.94 -19.36
N GLN A 225 -20.52 25.65 -19.13
CA GLN A 225 -19.29 25.25 -18.45
C GLN A 225 -18.07 25.38 -19.38
N GLN A 226 -18.22 25.05 -20.66
CA GLN A 226 -17.18 25.18 -21.67
C GLN A 226 -16.73 26.63 -21.80
N GLU A 227 -17.66 27.57 -21.95
CA GLU A 227 -17.36 29.01 -22.03
C GLU A 227 -16.61 29.52 -20.78
N ARG A 228 -17.07 29.12 -19.59
CA ARG A 228 -16.40 29.46 -18.31
C ARG A 228 -15.00 28.88 -18.20
N ILE A 229 -14.76 27.68 -18.72
CA ILE A 229 -13.42 27.09 -18.69
C ILE A 229 -12.51 27.79 -19.69
N LEU A 230 -12.96 27.97 -20.93
CA LEU A 230 -12.17 28.61 -21.99
C LEU A 230 -11.79 30.06 -21.63
N SER A 231 -12.66 30.81 -20.97
CA SER A 231 -12.31 32.17 -20.48
C SER A 231 -11.22 32.20 -19.39
N ARG A 232 -10.96 31.08 -18.71
CA ARG A 232 -9.89 30.95 -17.69
C ARG A 232 -8.60 30.40 -18.27
N LEU A 233 -8.70 29.70 -19.40
CA LEU A 233 -7.57 29.15 -20.11
C LEU A 233 -7.14 30.21 -21.13
N ASN A 234 -6.01 30.87 -20.88
CA ASN A 234 -5.39 31.76 -21.88
C ASN A 234 -4.81 30.92 -23.04
N LEU A 235 -5.67 30.21 -23.77
CA LEU A 235 -5.34 29.38 -24.94
C LEU A 235 -5.69 30.12 -26.23
#